data_AF-Q9P7Z7-F1
#
_entry.id   AF-Q9P7Z7-F1
#
_cell.length_a   1.000
_cell.length_b   1.000
_cell.length_c   1.000
_cell.angle_alpha   90.00
_cell.angle_beta   90.00
_cell.angle_gamma   90.00
#
_symmetry.space_group_name_H-M   'P 1'
#
loop_
_entity.id
_entity.type
_entity.pdbx_description
1 polymer ?
#
loop_
_entity_poly.entity_id
_entity_poly.type
_entity_poly.pdbx_seq_one_letter_code
_entity_poly.pdbx_strand_id
1 'polypeptide(L)' 'MSSSTEPSTATKVSEPAPIASEEKPKPCCACPETKQARDACMLQSSNGPIECAKLIEAHKKCMAQYGYEV' A
#
# COMPACT_ATOMS: atom_id res chain seq x y z
N MET A 1 6.14 31.21 13.23
CA MET A 1 7.03 30.14 12.73
C MET A 1 6.12 29.20 11.96
N SER A 2 5.91 29.41 10.67
CA SER A 2 6.75 28.94 9.56
C SER A 2 6.90 27.42 9.53
N SER A 3 6.42 26.84 8.43
CA SER A 3 6.69 25.49 7.88
C SER A 3 6.23 24.30 8.73
N SER A 4 5.60 23.27 8.18
CA SER A 4 5.93 22.65 6.91
C SER A 4 4.70 22.17 6.14
N THR A 5 4.57 22.66 4.92
CA THR A 5 4.28 21.77 3.80
C THR A 5 5.63 21.35 3.23
N GLU A 6 5.96 20.06 3.33
CA GLU A 6 6.78 19.41 2.31
C GLU A 6 6.18 18.03 2.00
N PRO A 7 5.65 17.82 0.80
CA PRO A 7 5.40 16.49 0.26
C PRO A 7 6.73 15.99 -0.30
N SER A 8 7.40 15.08 0.40
CA SER A 8 8.58 14.41 -0.16
C SER A 8 8.60 12.95 0.26
N THR A 9 7.92 12.13 -0.53
CA THR A 9 8.57 10.90 -1.00
C THR A 9 8.09 10.62 -2.40
N ALA A 10 8.89 11.14 -3.34
CA ALA A 10 8.91 10.65 -4.69
C ALA A 10 9.32 9.16 -4.69
N THR A 11 8.74 8.43 -5.64
CA THR A 11 9.32 7.26 -6.30
C THR A 11 9.84 6.11 -5.43
N LYS A 12 9.05 5.04 -5.39
CA LYS A 12 9.49 3.78 -6.02
C LYS A 12 8.27 3.04 -6.58
N VAL A 13 8.09 3.16 -7.89
CA VAL A 13 7.39 2.14 -8.68
C VAL A 13 8.27 0.89 -8.56
N SER A 14 8.00 0.05 -7.55
CA SER A 14 8.41 -1.34 -7.63
C SER A 14 7.35 -2.00 -8.49
N GLU A 15 7.66 -2.08 -9.77
CA GLU A 15 7.01 -2.95 -10.74
C GLU A 15 6.63 -4.27 -10.04
N PRO A 16 5.33 -4.63 -9.95
CA PRO A 16 4.96 -5.90 -9.37
C PRO A 16 5.44 -6.96 -10.36
N ALA A 17 6.49 -7.69 -9.98
CA ALA A 17 6.84 -8.92 -10.66
C ALA A 17 5.56 -9.74 -10.81
N PRO A 18 5.20 -10.20 -12.03
CA PRO A 18 4.05 -11.05 -12.20
C PRO A 18 4.39 -12.37 -11.53
N ILE A 19 3.93 -12.57 -10.29
CA ILE A 19 3.97 -13.90 -9.69
C ILE A 19 2.91 -14.74 -10.38
N ALA A 20 3.34 -15.35 -11.47
CA ALA A 20 2.74 -16.49 -12.09
C ALA A 20 2.53 -17.58 -11.03
N SER A 21 1.27 -18.00 -10.82
CA SER A 21 0.85 -19.38 -10.52
C SER A 21 -0.68 -19.42 -10.40
N GLU A 22 -1.30 -20.26 -11.22
CA GLU A 22 -2.74 -20.45 -11.48
C GLU A 22 -3.59 -20.90 -10.26
N GLU A 23 -3.10 -20.77 -9.02
CA GLU A 23 -3.82 -21.18 -7.82
C GLU A 23 -4.06 -19.95 -6.95
N LYS A 24 -5.23 -19.31 -7.06
CA LYS A 24 -5.67 -18.12 -6.30
C LYS A 24 -5.03 -18.09 -4.90
N PRO A 25 -3.94 -17.33 -4.68
CA PRO A 25 -3.30 -17.30 -3.38
C PRO A 25 -4.26 -16.64 -2.39
N LYS A 26 -4.36 -17.19 -1.18
CA LYS A 26 -5.21 -16.65 -0.10
C LYS A 26 -4.97 -15.14 0.06
N PRO A 27 -5.99 -14.33 0.41
CA PRO A 27 -5.85 -12.88 0.48
C PRO A 27 -4.79 -12.40 1.48
N CYS A 28 -4.48 -13.19 2.52
CA CYS A 28 -3.40 -12.86 3.46
C CYS A 28 -2.00 -12.92 2.83
N CYS A 29 -1.81 -13.73 1.79
CA CYS A 29 -0.53 -13.89 1.08
C CYS A 29 -0.43 -13.02 -0.17
N ALA A 30 -1.53 -12.45 -0.64
CA ALA A 30 -1.55 -11.60 -1.83
C ALA A 30 -0.66 -10.37 -1.66
N CYS A 31 -0.77 -9.70 -0.51
CA CYS A 31 -0.20 -8.37 -0.31
C CYS A 31 0.30 -8.13 1.13
N PRO A 32 1.12 -9.02 1.72
CA PRO A 32 1.57 -8.86 3.11
C PRO A 32 2.38 -7.57 3.31
N GLU A 33 3.25 -7.21 2.36
CA GLU A 33 4.10 -6.03 2.44
C GLU A 33 3.28 -4.73 2.46
N THR A 34 2.33 -4.57 1.52
CA THR A 34 1.49 -3.36 1.46
C THR A 34 0.44 -3.33 2.56
N LYS A 35 -0.13 -4.48 2.96
CA LYS A 35 -1.04 -4.57 4.12
C LYS A 35 -0.37 -4.07 5.38
N GLN A 36 0.81 -4.61 5.70
CA GLN A 36 1.54 -4.32 6.93
C GLN A 36 2.01 -2.87 6.96
N ALA A 37 2.62 -2.38 5.87
CA ALA A 37 3.06 -0.99 5.79
C ALA A 37 1.89 -0.02 5.97
N ARG A 38 0.77 -0.27 5.28
CA ARG A 38 -0.44 0.56 5.43
C ARG A 38 -1.03 0.47 6.84
N ASP A 39 -1.06 -0.72 7.45
CA ASP A 39 -1.60 -0.89 8.82
C ASP A 39 -0.77 -0.13 9.84
N ALA A 40 0.54 -0.33 9.81
CA ALA A 40 1.49 0.34 10.68
C ALA A 40 1.39 1.86 10.54
N CYS A 41 1.32 2.36 9.31
CA CYS A 41 1.14 3.79 9.07
C CYS A 41 -0.19 4.30 9.65
N MET A 42 -1.31 3.59 9.43
CA MET A 42 -2.60 4.00 10.00
C MET A 42 -2.61 3.94 11.54
N LEU A 43 -1.84 3.03 12.14
CA LEU A 43 -1.66 2.95 13.60
C LEU A 43 -0.80 4.09 14.15
N GLN A 44 0.19 4.56 13.39
CA GLN A 44 1.15 5.57 13.84
C GLN A 44 0.70 7.00 13.50
N SER A 45 -0.14 7.19 12.48
CA SER A 45 -0.56 8.50 12.01
C SER A 45 -1.88 8.94 12.62
N SER A 46 -1.92 10.15 13.20
CA SER A 46 -3.17 10.77 13.67
C SER A 46 -4.16 11.05 12.52
N ASN A 47 -3.68 11.23 11.29
CA ASN A 47 -4.47 11.39 10.07
C ASN A 47 -4.11 10.32 9.04
N GLY A 48 -4.16 9.05 9.45
CA GLY A 48 -3.84 7.89 8.59
C GLY A 48 -4.40 7.92 7.16
N PRO A 49 -5.67 8.27 6.87
CA PRO A 49 -6.17 8.27 5.49
C PRO A 49 -5.48 9.28 4.57
N ILE A 50 -4.95 10.38 5.11
CA ILE A 50 -4.25 11.42 4.33
C ILE A 50 -2.77 11.07 4.24
N GLU A 51 -2.13 10.82 5.38
CA GLU A 51 -0.70 10.51 5.49
C GLU A 51 -0.34 9.19 4.79
N CYS A 52 -1.19 8.18 4.94
CA CYS A 52 -0.99 6.85 4.39
C CYS A 52 -1.72 6.65 3.05
N ALA A 53 -2.24 7.69 2.40
CA ALA A 53 -2.98 7.60 1.14
C ALA A 53 -2.20 6.81 0.08
N LYS A 54 -0.89 7.01 0.00
CA LYS A 54 0.02 6.27 -0.91
C LYS A 54 0.09 4.78 -0.59
N LEU A 55 0.15 4.42 0.69
CA LEU A 55 0.18 3.02 1.14
C LEU A 55 -1.17 2.33 0.93
N ILE A 56 -2.26 3.07 1.14
CA ILE A 56 -3.62 2.61 0.82
C ILE A 56 -3.72 2.32 -0.67
N GLU A 57 -3.36 3.27 -1.54
CA GLU A 57 -3.38 3.08 -2.99
C GLU A 57 -2.52 1.89 -3.44
N ALA A 58 -1.31 1.75 -2.90
CA ALA A 58 -0.44 0.61 -3.18
C ALA A 58 -1.08 -0.72 -2.76
N HIS A 59 -1.74 -0.74 -1.60
CA HIS A 59 -2.44 -1.91 -1.12
C HIS A 59 -3.66 -2.28 -1.99
N LYS A 60 -4.48 -1.28 -2.36
CA LYS A 60 -5.60 -1.46 -3.29
C LYS A 60 -5.13 -1.99 -4.63
N LYS A 61 -4.06 -1.40 -5.19
CA LYS A 61 -3.48 -1.82 -6.47
C LYS A 61 -2.96 -3.25 -6.41
N CYS A 62 -2.30 -3.61 -5.32
CA CYS A 62 -1.84 -4.97 -5.10
C CYS A 62 -3.02 -5.95 -5.06
N MET A 63 -4.06 -5.70 -4.26
CA MET A 63 -5.23 -6.59 -4.18
C MET A 63 -6.02 -6.67 -5.50
N ALA A 64 -6.14 -5.56 -6.22
CA ALA A 64 -6.77 -5.52 -7.54
C ALA A 64 -6.04 -6.41 -8.56
N GLN A 65 -4.72 -6.52 -8.48
CA GLN A 65 -3.92 -7.41 -9.33
C GLN A 65 -4.29 -8.89 -9.12
N TYR A 66 -4.69 -9.27 -7.91
CA TYR A 66 -5.18 -10.62 -7.60
C TYR A 66 -6.70 -10.79 -7.82
N GLY A 67 -7.40 -9.74 -8.27
CA GLY A 67 -8.85 -9.74 -8.42
C GLY A 67 -9.62 -9.62 -7.09
N TYR A 68 -8.99 -9.08 -6.04
CA TYR A 68 -9.66 -8.75 -4.79
C TYR A 68 -10.00 -7.24 -4.72
N GLU A 69 -11.24 -6.91 -4.34
CA GLU A 69 -11.69 -5.54 -4.09
C GLU A 69 -11.54 -5.19 -2.59
N VAL A 70 -11.04 -3.98 -2.28
CA VAL A 70 -10.84 -3.43 -0.92
C VAL A 70 -11.40 -2.03 -0.74
#